data_AF-A0A6N2JJ52-F1
#
_entry.id   AF-A0A6N2JJ52-F1
#
_cell.length_a   1.000
_cell.length_b   1.000
_cell.length_c   1.000
_cell.angle_alpha   90.00
_cell.angle_beta   90.00
_cell.angle_gamma   90.00
#
_symmetry.space_group_name_H-M   'P 1'
#
loop_
_entity.id
_entity.type
_entity.pdbx_description
1 polymer ?
#
loop_
_entity_poly.entity_id
_entity_poly.type
_entity_poly.pdbx_seq_one_letter_code
_entity_poly.pdbx_strand_id
1 'polypeptide(L)'
;MINKAKIYTLYFAIDDLIASICRIINNQENSKKVHPDELFNRFWTKAKNKYSELNYDLVCEIGLANSKAEEEFGRIASAIEKSLGKLRNDSYCYLVYCLWFSFNTAIAEYYLTDPLANQRDPYYKIEDKLKLASQKHLTLFQSSIEEWQNIDLIIKSRLGDF
;
A
#
# COMPACT_ATOMS: atom_id res chain seq x y z
N MET A 1 6.04 -0.88 15.08
CA MET A 1 6.46 0.18 14.13
C MET A 1 5.57 1.42 14.32
N ILE A 2 6.12 2.64 14.30
CA ILE A 2 5.29 3.87 14.30
C ILE A 2 4.56 4.01 12.95
N ASN A 3 3.42 4.71 12.88
CA ASN A 3 2.64 4.78 11.65
C ASN A 3 3.41 5.43 10.48
N LYS A 4 4.27 6.41 10.76
CA LYS A 4 5.18 6.99 9.75
C LYS A 4 6.09 5.95 9.08
N ALA A 5 6.68 5.04 9.84
CA ALA A 5 7.49 3.96 9.27
C ALA A 5 6.64 2.92 8.50
N LYS A 6 5.37 2.71 8.90
CA LYS A 6 4.43 1.89 8.13
C LYS A 6 4.11 2.51 6.78
N ILE A 7 3.94 3.83 6.72
CA ILE A 7 3.72 4.60 5.49
C ILE A 7 4.85 4.35 4.49
N TYR A 8 6.10 4.55 4.91
CA TYR A 8 7.25 4.30 4.03
C TYR A 8 7.37 2.84 3.61
N THR A 9 7.16 1.90 4.55
CA THR A 9 7.18 0.46 4.25
C THR A 9 6.14 0.10 3.19
N LEU A 10 4.91 0.56 3.34
CA LEU A 10 3.85 0.30 2.37
C LEU A 10 4.11 0.99 1.03
N TYR A 11 4.60 2.23 1.05
CA TYR A 11 4.97 2.96 -0.16
C TYR A 11 6.01 2.19 -0.97
N PHE A 12 7.11 1.77 -0.34
CA PHE A 12 8.14 1.00 -1.04
C PHE A 12 7.66 -0.35 -1.54
N ALA A 13 6.78 -1.02 -0.79
CA ALA A 13 6.19 -2.30 -1.24
C ALA A 13 5.31 -2.11 -2.49
N ILE A 14 4.54 -1.03 -2.55
CA ILE A 14 3.73 -0.65 -3.72
C ILE A 14 4.64 -0.32 -4.91
N ASP A 15 5.66 0.51 -4.69
CA ASP A 15 6.61 0.93 -5.72
C ASP A 15 7.32 -0.28 -6.37
N ASP A 16 7.80 -1.22 -5.55
CA ASP A 16 8.43 -2.44 -6.03
C ASP A 16 7.46 -3.34 -6.83
N LEU A 17 6.17 -3.40 -6.45
CA LEU A 17 5.14 -4.13 -7.21
C LEU A 17 4.85 -3.45 -8.55
N ILE A 18 4.72 -2.13 -8.56
CA ILE A 18 4.52 -1.34 -9.78
C ILE A 18 5.68 -1.55 -10.74
N ALA A 19 6.93 -1.48 -10.26
CA ALA A 19 8.11 -1.74 -11.07
C ALA A 19 8.06 -3.15 -11.69
N SER A 20 7.61 -4.14 -10.91
CA SER A 20 7.45 -5.52 -11.40
C SER A 20 6.38 -5.63 -12.48
N ILE A 21 5.21 -5.01 -12.28
CA ILE A 21 4.11 -4.96 -13.25
C ILE A 21 4.56 -4.27 -14.54
N CYS A 22 5.13 -3.07 -14.44
CA CYS A 22 5.63 -2.31 -15.57
C CYS A 22 6.66 -3.13 -16.37
N ARG A 23 7.60 -3.80 -15.68
CA ARG A 23 8.60 -4.64 -16.35
C ARG A 23 7.95 -5.77 -17.15
N ILE A 24 6.94 -6.45 -16.59
CA ILE A 24 6.26 -7.55 -17.29
C ILE A 24 5.50 -7.04 -18.51
N ILE A 25 4.67 -6.01 -18.34
CA ILE A 25 3.86 -5.45 -19.42
C ILE A 25 4.74 -4.86 -20.53
N ASN A 26 5.75 -4.07 -20.16
CA ASN A 26 6.57 -3.35 -21.14
C ASN A 26 7.60 -4.24 -21.86
N ASN A 27 7.87 -5.44 -21.33
CA ASN A 27 8.70 -6.44 -22.00
C ASN A 27 7.90 -7.30 -22.99
N GLN A 28 6.57 -7.25 -22.96
CA GLN A 28 5.75 -7.84 -24.01
C GLN A 28 5.87 -6.98 -25.28
N GLU A 29 5.76 -7.59 -26.46
CA GLU A 29 5.73 -6.89 -27.76
C GLU A 29 4.41 -6.12 -27.98
N ASN A 30 3.98 -5.38 -26.97
CA ASN A 30 2.78 -4.55 -27.00
C ASN A 30 3.15 -3.09 -27.30
N SER A 31 2.34 -2.45 -28.15
CA SER A 31 2.55 -1.04 -28.53
C SER A 31 2.26 -0.06 -27.39
N LYS A 32 1.44 -0.44 -26.41
CA LYS A 32 1.10 0.40 -25.26
C LYS A 32 1.95 0.05 -24.04
N LYS A 33 2.94 0.90 -23.76
CA LYS A 33 3.73 0.83 -22.54
C LYS A 33 2.96 1.47 -21.37
N VAL A 34 3.19 0.96 -20.18
CA VAL A 34 2.59 1.46 -18.93
C VAL A 34 3.67 2.14 -18.10
N HIS A 35 3.33 3.32 -17.56
CA HIS A 35 4.22 4.10 -16.73
C HIS A 35 3.95 3.86 -15.22
N PRO A 36 4.99 3.83 -14.38
CA PRO A 36 4.84 3.64 -12.93
C PRO A 36 3.87 4.63 -12.27
N ASP A 37 3.92 5.89 -12.68
CA ASP A 37 3.10 6.96 -12.10
C ASP A 37 1.61 6.79 -12.41
N GLU A 38 1.29 6.29 -13.61
CA GLU A 38 -0.09 5.98 -13.99
C GLU A 38 -0.65 4.87 -13.10
N LEU A 39 0.13 3.81 -12.87
CA LEU A 39 -0.28 2.70 -11.99
C LEU A 39 -0.42 3.16 -10.55
N PHE A 40 0.55 3.93 -10.03
CA PHE A 40 0.49 4.45 -8.67
C PHE A 40 -0.76 5.30 -8.46
N ASN A 41 -1.00 6.28 -9.34
CA ASN A 41 -2.16 7.16 -9.25
C ASN A 41 -3.48 6.39 -9.34
N ARG A 42 -3.54 5.35 -10.18
CA ARG A 42 -4.70 4.48 -10.30
C ARG A 42 -4.97 3.71 -9.01
N PHE A 43 -3.96 3.07 -8.42
CA PHE A 43 -4.10 2.32 -7.17
C PHE A 43 -4.38 3.23 -5.97
N TRP A 44 -3.75 4.41 -5.94
CA TRP A 44 -3.95 5.42 -4.92
C TRP A 44 -5.37 5.99 -4.94
N THR A 45 -5.88 6.32 -6.12
CA THR A 45 -7.25 6.83 -6.27
C THR A 45 -8.29 5.79 -5.87
N LYS A 46 -8.13 4.54 -6.33
CA LYS A 46 -9.03 3.44 -5.93
C LYS A 46 -9.06 3.24 -4.41
N ALA A 47 -7.90 3.29 -3.77
CA ALA A 47 -7.79 3.14 -2.32
C ALA A 47 -8.48 4.25 -1.54
N LYS A 48 -8.29 5.52 -1.94
CA LYS A 48 -8.98 6.64 -1.29
C LYS A 48 -10.49 6.54 -1.41
N ASN A 49 -11.00 6.16 -2.59
CA ASN A 49 -12.43 5.94 -2.78
C ASN A 49 -12.95 4.83 -1.87
N LYS A 50 -12.23 3.70 -1.79
CA LYS A 50 -12.61 2.58 -0.92
C LYS A 50 -12.64 2.96 0.56
N TYR A 51 -11.65 3.73 1.02
CA TYR A 51 -11.64 4.26 2.38
C TYR A 51 -12.85 5.17 2.63
N SER A 52 -13.10 6.12 1.72
CA SER A 52 -14.21 7.07 1.84
C SER A 52 -15.57 6.38 1.90
N GLU A 53 -15.78 5.35 1.08
CA GLU A 53 -17.00 4.51 1.11
C GLU A 53 -17.19 3.85 2.48
N LEU A 54 -16.18 3.11 2.96
CA LEU A 54 -16.26 2.43 4.26
C LEU A 54 -16.44 3.41 5.42
N ASN A 55 -15.76 4.57 5.36
CA ASN A 55 -15.86 5.58 6.41
C ASN A 55 -17.22 6.30 6.38
N TYR A 56 -17.81 6.50 5.20
CA TYR A 56 -19.17 7.02 5.08
C TYR A 56 -20.19 6.05 5.67
N ASP A 57 -20.09 4.77 5.31
CA ASP A 57 -20.95 3.71 5.85
C ASP A 57 -20.89 3.65 7.38
N LEU A 58 -19.69 3.79 7.95
CA LEU A 58 -19.47 3.84 9.40
C LEU A 58 -20.19 5.02 10.08
N VAL A 59 -20.18 6.20 9.46
CA VAL A 59 -20.73 7.44 10.05
C VAL A 59 -22.25 7.51 9.89
N CYS A 60 -22.81 6.95 8.82
CA CYS A 60 -24.22 7.13 8.46
C CYS A 60 -25.19 6.10 9.07
N GLU A 61 -24.73 4.97 9.59
CA GLU A 61 -25.64 3.93 10.12
C GLU A 61 -26.00 4.14 11.61
N ILE A 62 -27.22 4.63 11.86
CA ILE A 62 -27.85 4.58 13.19
C ILE A 62 -28.53 3.22 13.35
N GLY A 63 -27.94 2.33 14.18
CA GLY A 63 -28.70 1.28 14.87
C GLY A 63 -28.58 -0.17 14.40
N LEU A 64 -27.56 -0.56 13.63
CA LEU A 64 -27.27 -1.97 13.40
C LEU A 64 -26.00 -2.36 14.19
N ALA A 65 -26.15 -3.28 15.14
CA ALA A 65 -25.06 -3.79 15.96
C ALA A 65 -23.85 -4.18 15.07
N ASN A 66 -22.68 -3.58 15.35
CA ASN A 66 -21.43 -3.73 14.59
C ASN A 66 -21.61 -3.66 13.06
N SER A 67 -21.57 -2.46 12.50
CA SER A 67 -21.75 -2.27 11.05
C SER A 67 -20.72 -3.09 10.24
N LYS A 68 -21.08 -3.53 9.03
CA LYS A 68 -20.15 -4.26 8.14
C LYS A 68 -18.86 -3.49 7.90
N ALA A 69 -18.92 -2.15 7.93
CA ALA A 69 -17.76 -1.29 7.82
C ALA A 69 -16.83 -1.40 9.05
N GLU A 70 -17.38 -1.45 10.27
CA GLU A 70 -16.59 -1.70 11.49
C GLU A 70 -15.90 -3.06 11.46
N GLU A 71 -16.62 -4.11 11.07
CA GLU A 71 -16.03 -5.45 10.93
C GLU A 71 -14.88 -5.45 9.91
N GLU A 72 -15.08 -4.80 8.77
CA GLU A 72 -14.08 -4.74 7.71
C GLU A 72 -12.86 -3.92 8.13
N PHE A 73 -13.04 -2.75 8.75
CA PHE A 73 -11.94 -1.99 9.34
C PHE A 73 -11.21 -2.80 10.42
N GLY A 74 -11.93 -3.56 11.25
CA GLY A 74 -11.35 -4.46 12.24
C GLY A 74 -10.49 -5.56 11.62
N ARG A 75 -10.97 -6.21 10.56
CA ARG A 75 -10.21 -7.22 9.80
C ARG A 75 -8.96 -6.62 9.17
N ILE A 76 -9.08 -5.45 8.57
CA ILE A 76 -7.94 -4.74 7.95
C ILE A 76 -6.92 -4.33 9.01
N ALA A 77 -7.37 -3.76 10.13
CA ALA A 77 -6.50 -3.39 11.25
C ALA A 77 -5.76 -4.62 11.80
N SER A 78 -6.44 -5.76 11.94
CA SER A 78 -5.83 -7.02 12.36
C SER A 78 -4.79 -7.52 11.34
N ALA A 79 -5.05 -7.39 10.04
CA ALA A 79 -4.09 -7.78 9.01
C ALA A 79 -2.86 -6.86 9.00
N ILE A 80 -3.05 -5.55 9.13
CA ILE A 80 -1.96 -4.58 9.29
C ILE A 80 -1.16 -4.88 10.56
N GLU A 81 -1.82 -5.20 11.67
CA GLU A 81 -1.16 -5.55 12.91
C GLU A 81 -0.29 -6.80 12.76
N LYS A 82 -0.82 -7.85 12.12
CA LYS A 82 -0.07 -9.08 11.84
C LYS A 82 1.19 -8.80 11.02
N SER A 83 1.11 -7.93 10.02
CA SER A 83 2.21 -7.70 9.08
C SER A 83 3.18 -6.58 9.49
N LEU A 84 2.70 -5.53 10.14
CA LEU A 84 3.45 -4.29 10.41
C LEU A 84 3.41 -3.86 11.90
N GLY A 85 2.71 -4.61 12.74
CA GLY A 85 2.45 -4.31 14.15
C GLY A 85 1.30 -3.33 14.35
N LYS A 86 0.87 -3.18 15.62
CA LYS A 86 -0.29 -2.38 16.02
C LYS A 86 -0.34 -1.00 15.36
N LEU A 87 -1.50 -0.66 14.81
CA LEU A 87 -1.82 0.71 14.39
C LEU A 87 -1.84 1.60 15.64
N ARG A 88 -1.08 2.70 15.60
CA ARG A 88 -1.19 3.73 16.63
C ARG A 88 -2.37 4.62 16.29
N ASN A 89 -3.11 5.08 17.30
CA ASN A 89 -4.19 6.04 17.07
C ASN A 89 -3.57 7.45 16.92
N ASP A 90 -3.12 7.78 15.71
CA ASP A 90 -2.54 9.08 15.37
C ASP A 90 -3.09 9.58 14.02
N SER A 91 -2.72 10.81 13.64
CA SER A 91 -3.19 11.48 12.42
C SER A 91 -2.82 10.73 11.12
N TYR A 92 -1.95 9.72 11.19
CA TYR A 92 -1.49 8.96 10.02
C TYR A 92 -2.29 7.69 9.76
N CYS A 93 -3.25 7.32 10.61
CA CYS A 93 -4.11 6.15 10.41
C CYS A 93 -4.75 6.11 9.03
N TYR A 94 -5.32 7.24 8.58
CA TYR A 94 -5.91 7.39 7.25
C TYR A 94 -4.93 6.98 6.15
N LEU A 95 -3.71 7.52 6.20
CA LEU A 95 -2.69 7.29 5.19
C LEU A 95 -2.25 5.81 5.18
N VAL A 96 -2.13 5.18 6.35
CA VAL A 96 -1.83 3.75 6.45
C VAL A 96 -2.94 2.89 5.85
N TYR A 97 -4.22 3.19 6.13
CA TYR A 97 -5.35 2.45 5.53
C TYR A 97 -5.39 2.61 4.01
N CYS A 98 -5.26 3.83 3.49
CA CYS A 98 -5.21 4.07 2.04
C CYS A 98 -4.05 3.32 1.38
N LEU A 99 -2.85 3.37 1.96
CA LEU A 99 -1.70 2.64 1.42
C LEU A 99 -1.90 1.12 1.50
N TRP A 100 -2.53 0.61 2.55
CA TRP A 100 -2.87 -0.81 2.63
C TRP A 100 -3.83 -1.23 1.51
N PHE A 101 -4.86 -0.44 1.22
CA PHE A 101 -5.75 -0.71 0.08
C PHE A 101 -5.03 -0.63 -1.27
N SER A 102 -4.14 0.37 -1.45
CA SER A 102 -3.34 0.48 -2.66
C SER A 102 -2.42 -0.72 -2.83
N PHE A 103 -1.81 -1.20 -1.75
CA PHE A 103 -0.96 -2.38 -1.76
C PHE A 103 -1.73 -3.65 -2.14
N ASN A 104 -2.91 -3.89 -1.57
CA ASN A 104 -3.77 -5.02 -1.96
C ASN A 104 -4.18 -4.94 -3.44
N THR A 105 -4.50 -3.73 -3.92
CA THR A 105 -4.84 -3.51 -5.33
C THR A 105 -3.64 -3.80 -6.24
N ALA A 106 -2.44 -3.35 -5.88
CA ALA A 106 -1.22 -3.61 -6.62
C ALA A 106 -0.85 -5.09 -6.64
N ILE A 107 -1.05 -5.81 -5.53
CA ILE A 107 -0.89 -7.26 -5.45
C ILE A 107 -1.85 -7.94 -6.44
N ALA A 108 -3.14 -7.63 -6.38
CA ALA A 108 -4.12 -8.21 -7.29
C ALA A 108 -3.75 -7.98 -8.76
N GLU A 109 -3.37 -6.75 -9.13
CA GLU A 109 -2.92 -6.44 -10.48
C GLU A 109 -1.66 -7.23 -10.88
N TYR A 110 -0.71 -7.39 -9.96
CA TYR A 110 0.50 -8.18 -10.21
C TYR A 110 0.17 -9.66 -10.49
N TYR A 111 -0.77 -10.26 -9.76
CA TYR A 111 -1.22 -11.63 -10.03
C TYR A 111 -1.94 -11.77 -11.37
N LEU A 112 -2.72 -10.76 -11.77
CA LEU A 112 -3.33 -10.72 -13.10
C LEU A 112 -2.30 -10.55 -14.23
N THR A 113 -1.20 -9.84 -13.94
CA THR A 113 -0.16 -9.52 -14.92
C THR A 113 0.87 -10.64 -15.10
N ASP A 114 1.21 -11.37 -14.03
CA ASP A 114 2.23 -12.41 -14.00
C ASP A 114 1.59 -13.81 -13.98
N PRO A 115 1.58 -14.56 -15.09
CA PRO A 115 1.01 -15.91 -15.15
C PRO A 115 1.66 -16.89 -14.17
N LEU A 116 2.95 -16.69 -13.84
CA LEU A 116 3.69 -17.51 -12.88
C LEU A 116 3.39 -17.12 -11.43
N ALA A 117 2.88 -15.91 -11.20
CA ALA A 117 2.47 -15.51 -9.87
C ALA A 117 1.29 -16.36 -9.38
N ASN A 118 0.35 -16.72 -10.25
CA ASN A 118 -0.85 -17.50 -9.92
C ASN A 118 -0.57 -18.91 -9.35
N GLN A 119 0.68 -19.38 -9.39
CA GLN A 119 1.09 -20.66 -8.81
C GLN A 119 1.60 -20.53 -7.36
N ARG A 120 1.71 -19.31 -6.82
CA ARG A 120 2.24 -19.04 -5.47
C ARG A 120 1.15 -18.52 -4.53
N ASP A 121 1.28 -18.80 -3.24
CA ASP A 121 0.38 -18.29 -2.20
C ASP A 121 0.44 -16.75 -2.13
N PRO A 122 -0.68 -16.04 -2.33
CA PRO A 122 -0.76 -14.58 -2.22
C PRO A 122 -0.35 -14.03 -0.86
N TYR A 123 -0.60 -14.76 0.24
CA TYR A 123 -0.25 -14.32 1.59
C TYR A 123 1.26 -14.34 1.82
N TYR A 124 1.97 -15.35 1.31
CA TYR A 124 3.43 -15.41 1.43
C TYR A 124 4.11 -14.25 0.70
N LYS A 125 3.60 -13.86 -0.48
CA LYS A 125 4.14 -12.69 -1.21
C LYS A 125 3.91 -11.38 -0.46
N ILE A 126 2.78 -11.23 0.24
CA ILE A 126 2.49 -10.03 1.04
C ILE A 126 3.53 -9.88 2.15
N GLU A 127 3.76 -10.92 2.93
CA GLU A 127 4.70 -10.88 4.06
C GLU A 127 6.15 -10.62 3.59
N ASP A 128 6.59 -11.30 2.52
CA ASP A 128 7.94 -11.12 1.96
C ASP A 128 8.15 -9.69 1.40
N LYS A 129 7.18 -9.16 0.65
CA LYS A 129 7.25 -7.79 0.11
C LYS A 129 7.29 -6.75 1.22
N LEU A 130 6.48 -6.89 2.26
CA LEU A 130 6.48 -5.95 3.39
C LEU A 130 7.77 -6.05 4.20
N LYS A 131 8.34 -7.25 4.36
CA LYS A 131 9.64 -7.44 5.02
C LYS A 131 10.77 -6.76 4.25
N LEU A 132 10.87 -6.99 2.95
CA LEU A 132 11.87 -6.35 2.09
C LEU A 132 11.72 -4.83 2.08
N ALA A 133 10.49 -4.32 1.96
CA ALA A 133 10.22 -2.90 1.98
C ALA A 133 10.54 -2.26 3.34
N SER A 134 10.30 -2.96 4.44
CA SER A 134 10.66 -2.51 5.79
C SER A 134 12.18 -2.43 5.95
N GLN A 135 12.91 -3.43 5.45
CA GLN A 135 14.37 -3.42 5.40
C GLN A 135 14.88 -2.26 4.54
N LYS A 136 14.31 -2.04 3.35
CA LYS A 136 14.64 -0.91 2.47
C LYS A 136 14.44 0.43 3.18
N HIS A 137 13.32 0.61 3.87
CA HIS A 137 13.08 1.81 4.69
C HIS A 137 14.14 1.98 5.78
N LEU A 138 14.46 0.93 6.55
CA LEU A 138 15.46 1.01 7.61
C LEU A 138 16.85 1.34 7.08
N THR A 139 17.27 0.70 5.99
CA THR A 139 18.57 0.96 5.35
C THR A 139 18.68 2.39 4.84
N LEU A 140 17.64 2.90 4.16
CA LEU A 140 17.63 4.27 3.63
C LEU A 140 17.55 5.31 4.76
N PHE A 141 16.80 5.03 5.82
CA PHE A 141 16.77 5.89 7.00
C PHE A 141 18.13 5.97 7.70
N GLN A 142 18.96 4.93 7.56
CA GLN A 142 20.30 4.84 8.13
C GLN A 142 21.42 5.22 7.15
N SER A 143 21.11 5.64 5.91
CA SER A 143 22.13 6.04 4.94
C SER A 143 22.63 7.46 5.21
N SER A 144 22.57 8.38 4.25
CA SER A 144 22.87 9.79 4.48
C SER A 144 21.59 10.60 4.71
N ILE A 145 21.71 11.66 5.51
CA ILE A 145 20.59 12.59 5.78
C ILE A 145 20.06 13.18 4.46
N GLU A 146 20.96 13.50 3.53
CA GLU A 146 20.60 14.10 2.23
C GLU A 146 19.82 13.12 1.34
N GLU A 147 20.29 11.87 1.21
CA GLU A 147 19.57 10.82 0.47
C GLU A 147 18.18 10.58 1.05
N TRP A 148 18.08 10.47 2.38
CA TRP A 148 16.80 10.28 3.04
C TRP A 148 15.86 11.46 2.84
N GLN A 149 16.34 12.70 2.94
CA GLN A 149 15.54 13.90 2.70
C GLN A 149 15.01 13.96 1.27
N ASN A 150 15.83 13.60 0.28
CA ASN A 150 15.40 13.54 -1.11
C ASN A 150 14.29 12.50 -1.33
N ILE A 151 14.43 11.32 -0.73
CA ILE A 151 13.40 10.27 -0.79
C ILE A 151 12.13 10.70 -0.06
N ASP A 152 12.24 11.30 1.13
CA ASP A 152 11.11 11.82 1.89
C ASP A 152 10.32 12.85 1.07
N LEU A 153 11.01 13.78 0.40
CA LEU A 153 10.41 14.79 -0.47
C LEU A 153 9.65 14.16 -1.64
N ILE A 154 10.24 13.15 -2.30
CA ILE A 154 9.57 12.43 -3.39
C ILE A 154 8.29 11.76 -2.89
N ILE A 155 8.35 11.10 -1.74
CA ILE A 155 7.20 10.38 -1.17
C ILE A 155 6.10 11.37 -0.76
N LYS A 156 6.45 12.46 -0.08
CA LYS A 156 5.51 13.52 0.30
C LYS A 156 4.89 14.21 -0.90
N SER A 157 5.63 14.41 -1.99
CA SER A 157 5.07 14.96 -3.23
C SER A 157 3.92 14.11 -3.79
N ARG A 158 3.89 12.80 -3.50
CA ARG A 158 2.85 11.86 -3.94
C ARG A 158 1.73 11.68 -2.93
N LEU A 159 2.07 11.66 -1.64
CA LEU A 159 1.13 11.33 -0.56
C LEU A 159 0.55 12.54 0.17
N GLY A 160 1.13 13.73 -0.03
CA GLY A 160 0.91 14.91 0.80
C GLY A 160 1.89 14.97 1.98
N ASP A 161 1.90 16.09 2.70
CA ASP A 161 2.73 16.25 3.89
C ASP A 161 2.20 15.42 5.06
N PHE A 162 3.11 14.67 5.70
CA PHE A 162 2.86 13.87 6.90
C PHE A 162 4.08 13.82 7.83
#